data_AF-A0A8J4A4D9-F1
#
_entry.id   AF-A0A8J4A4D9-F1
#
_cell.length_a   1.000
_cell.length_b   1.000
_cell.length_c   1.000
_cell.angle_alpha   90.00
_cell.angle_beta   90.00
_cell.angle_gamma   90.00
#
_symmetry.space_group_name_H-M   'P 1'
#
loop_
_entity.id
_entity.type
_entity.pdbx_description
1 polymer ?
#
loop_
_entity_poly.entity_id
_entity_poly.type
_entity_poly.pdbx_seq_one_letter_code
_entity_poly.pdbx_strand_id
1 'polypeptide(L)'
;MAKKELTELVTASGSSLQELNGIGPSGAARLIGDIGDIRRFTSRAHFASWNGTAPLDASSGDQQRHRLSRAGNRRINRVLHIMAIVQLRHDTPGRA
;
A
#
# COMPACT_ATOMS: atom_id res chain seq x y z
N MET A 1 16.13 6.12 18.24
CA MET A 1 15.57 5.04 19.08
C MET A 1 14.40 4.35 18.39
N ALA A 2 13.22 4.98 18.26
CA ALA A 2 12.01 4.34 17.71
C ALA A 2 12.14 3.69 16.31
N LYS A 3 12.87 4.32 15.36
CA LYS A 3 13.05 3.74 14.02
C LYS A 3 13.89 2.45 14.03
N LYS A 4 14.92 2.40 14.88
CA LYS A 4 15.83 1.25 14.98
C LYS A 4 15.09 0.04 15.55
N GLU A 5 14.33 0.26 16.62
CA GLU A 5 13.47 -0.76 17.23
C GLU A 5 12.41 -1.27 16.25
N LEU A 6 11.78 -0.38 15.47
CA LEU A 6 10.84 -0.80 14.42
C LEU A 6 11.52 -1.65 13.34
N THR A 7 12.73 -1.28 12.91
CA THR A 7 13.49 -2.08 11.94
C THR A 7 13.74 -3.48 12.49
N GLU A 8 14.19 -3.60 13.74
CA GLU A 8 14.47 -4.87 14.40
C GLU A 8 13.21 -5.75 14.47
N LEU A 9 12.07 -5.19 14.89
CA LEU A 9 10.80 -5.92 14.97
C LEU A 9 10.29 -6.37 13.60
N VAL A 10 10.39 -5.51 12.58
CA VAL A 10 9.98 -5.88 11.21
C VAL A 10 10.88 -6.98 10.66
N THR A 11 12.20 -6.91 10.87
CA THR A 11 13.12 -7.96 10.45
C THR A 11 12.84 -9.27 11.17
N ALA A 12 12.60 -9.23 12.49
CA ALA A 12 12.25 -10.40 13.29
C ALA A 12 10.93 -11.07 12.87
N SER A 13 10.01 -10.33 12.23
CA SER A 13 8.78 -10.91 11.67
C SER A 13 9.01 -11.77 10.41
N GLY A 14 10.24 -11.80 9.86
CA GLY A 14 10.57 -12.50 8.61
C GLY A 14 10.01 -11.82 7.35
N SER A 15 9.56 -10.56 7.46
CA SER A 15 8.97 -9.81 6.37
C SER A 15 10.02 -9.24 5.42
N SER A 16 9.83 -9.42 4.12
CA SER A 16 10.63 -8.80 3.05
C SER A 16 10.10 -7.41 2.63
N LEU A 17 9.12 -6.83 3.34
CA LEU A 17 8.51 -5.56 2.95
C LEU A 17 9.50 -4.39 2.84
N GLN A 18 10.60 -4.41 3.61
CA GLN A 18 11.63 -3.36 3.56
C GLN A 18 12.55 -3.48 2.33
N GLU A 19 12.49 -4.59 1.58
CA GLU A 19 13.21 -4.74 0.31
C GLU A 19 12.50 -4.01 -0.84
N LEU A 20 11.22 -3.66 -0.65
CA LEU A 20 10.45 -2.89 -1.62
C LEU A 20 10.85 -1.41 -1.58
N ASN A 21 11.29 -0.89 -2.73
CA ASN A 21 11.60 0.52 -2.89
C ASN A 21 10.44 1.42 -2.47
N GLY A 22 10.69 2.30 -1.50
CA GLY A 22 9.68 3.21 -0.95
C GLY A 22 8.95 2.70 0.29
N ILE A 23 9.29 1.51 0.81
CA ILE A 23 8.78 1.02 2.11
C ILE A 23 9.89 1.05 3.15
N GLY A 24 9.81 2.01 4.08
CA GLY A 24 10.67 2.04 5.27
C GLY A 24 10.07 1.27 6.46
N PRO A 25 10.79 1.19 7.60
CA PRO A 25 10.37 0.43 8.78
C PRO A 25 8.95 0.77 9.25
N SER A 26 8.61 2.06 9.33
CA SER A 26 7.26 2.52 9.73
C SER A 26 6.17 2.09 8.76
N GLY A 27 6.45 2.08 7.46
CA GLY A 27 5.52 1.60 6.44
C GLY A 27 5.33 0.09 6.54
N ALA A 28 6.42 -0.66 6.69
CA ALA A 28 6.39 -2.10 6.85
C ALA A 28 5.62 -2.53 8.12
N ALA A 29 5.92 -1.91 9.27
CA ALA A 29 5.18 -2.18 10.51
C ALA A 29 3.69 -1.83 10.38
N ARG A 30 3.34 -0.74 9.69
CA ARG A 30 1.94 -0.39 9.40
C ARG A 30 1.26 -1.47 8.57
N LEU A 31 1.92 -1.94 7.52
CA LEU A 31 1.40 -2.97 6.63
C LEU A 31 1.18 -4.27 7.41
N ILE A 32 2.17 -4.75 8.15
CA ILE A 32 2.08 -5.96 8.97
C ILE A 32 0.93 -5.85 9.97
N GLY A 33 0.85 -4.74 10.72
CA GLY A 33 -0.15 -4.57 11.77
C GLY A 33 -1.59 -4.41 11.26
N ASP A 34 -1.82 -3.64 10.19
CA ASP A 34 -3.20 -3.39 9.70
C ASP A 34 -3.71 -4.47 8.74
N ILE A 35 -2.81 -5.09 7.97
CA ILE A 35 -3.17 -6.17 7.05
C ILE A 35 -3.38 -7.45 7.86
N GLY A 36 -2.49 -7.76 8.80
CA GLY A 36 -2.46 -9.06 9.46
C GLY A 36 -2.24 -10.16 8.42
N ASP A 37 -3.12 -11.16 8.40
CA ASP A 37 -3.08 -12.22 7.39
C ASP A 37 -3.55 -11.73 6.01
N ILE A 38 -2.63 -11.64 5.05
CA ILE A 38 -2.93 -11.25 3.67
C ILE A 38 -3.90 -12.22 2.97
N ARG A 39 -3.95 -13.49 3.40
CA ARG A 39 -4.82 -14.52 2.81
C ARG A 39 -6.31 -14.27 3.05
N ARG A 40 -6.67 -13.36 3.97
CA ARG A 40 -8.06 -12.91 4.15
C ARG A 40 -8.63 -12.20 2.91
N PHE A 41 -7.76 -11.69 2.04
CA PHE A 41 -8.16 -11.07 0.78
C PHE A 41 -8.16 -12.12 -0.33
N THR A 42 -9.36 -12.54 -0.75
CA THR A 42 -9.54 -13.57 -1.80
C THR A 42 -9.00 -13.15 -3.18
N SER A 43 -8.77 -11.85 -3.41
CA SER A 43 -8.24 -11.34 -4.68
C SER A 43 -7.50 -10.02 -4.51
N ARG A 44 -6.68 -9.68 -5.51
CA ARG A 44 -6.00 -8.37 -5.59
C ARG A 44 -6.99 -7.20 -5.65
N ALA A 45 -8.13 -7.38 -6.34
CA ALA A 45 -9.18 -6.38 -6.42
C ALA A 45 -9.86 -6.15 -5.05
N HIS A 46 -10.08 -7.22 -4.28
CA HIS A 46 -10.59 -7.10 -2.92
C HIS A 46 -9.60 -6.32 -2.03
N PHE A 47 -8.32 -6.63 -2.09
CA PHE A 47 -7.29 -5.88 -1.37
C PHE A 47 -7.27 -4.40 -1.78
N ALA A 48 -7.31 -4.10 -3.09
CA ALA A 48 -7.32 -2.74 -3.63
C ALA A 48 -8.56 -1.94 -3.19
N SER A 49 -9.73 -2.57 -3.16
CA SER A 49 -10.95 -1.96 -2.64
C SER A 49 -10.83 -1.66 -1.14
N TRP A 50 -10.35 -2.62 -0.35
CA TRP A 50 -10.18 -2.47 1.09
C TRP A 50 -9.16 -1.38 1.47
N ASN A 51 -8.05 -1.29 0.74
CA ASN A 51 -7.03 -0.26 0.98
C ASN A 51 -7.31 1.07 0.25
N GLY A 52 -8.41 1.17 -0.51
CA GLY A 52 -8.83 2.38 -1.21
C GLY A 52 -7.99 2.76 -2.44
N THR A 53 -7.16 1.86 -2.97
CA THR A 53 -6.43 2.07 -4.23
C THR A 53 -7.26 1.73 -5.47
N ALA A 54 -8.33 0.94 -5.32
CA ALA A 54 -9.24 0.67 -6.42
C ALA A 54 -9.96 1.96 -6.86
N PRO A 55 -9.98 2.28 -8.18
CA PRO A 55 -10.81 3.36 -8.70
C PRO A 55 -12.29 3.02 -8.51
N LEU A 56 -13.10 4.03 -8.21
CA LEU A 56 -14.54 3.90 -8.22
C LEU A 56 -15.08 4.36 -9.57
N ASP A 57 -15.96 3.55 -10.15
CA ASP A 57 -16.74 3.98 -11.30
C ASP A 57 -17.62 5.18 -10.90
N ALA A 58 -17.56 6.22 -11.71
CA ALA A 58 -18.34 7.44 -11.58
C ALA A 58 -18.89 7.87 -12.96
N SER A 59 -19.02 6.90 -13.86
CA SER A 59 -19.55 7.07 -15.21
C SER A 59 -21.05 7.34 -15.19
N SER A 60 -21.53 8.15 -16.12
CA SER A 60 -22.95 8.37 -16.35
C SER A 60 -23.22 8.58 -17.84
N GLY A 61 -24.26 7.93 -18.37
CA GLY A 61 -24.54 7.94 -19.81
C GLY A 61 -23.33 7.50 -20.61
N ASP A 62 -22.93 8.32 -21.58
CA ASP A 62 -21.82 8.05 -22.50
C ASP A 62 -20.42 8.43 -21.94
N GLN A 63 -20.36 8.96 -20.72
CA GLN A 63 -19.11 9.43 -20.12
C GLN A 63 -18.48 8.36 -19.23
N GLN A 64 -17.35 7.79 -19.66
CA GLN A 64 -16.55 6.90 -18.82
C GLN A 64 -15.62 7.71 -17.90
N ARG A 65 -15.85 7.61 -16.59
CA ARG A 65 -15.06 8.31 -15.58
C ARG A 65 -14.81 7.44 -14.37
N HIS A 66 -13.59 7.53 -13.87
CA HIS A 66 -13.20 6.92 -12.61
C HIS A 66 -12.83 8.02 -11.61
N ARG A 67 -13.22 7.83 -10.35
CA ARG A 67 -12.82 8.72 -9.24
C ARG A 67 -12.03 7.96 -8.19
N LEU A 68 -11.24 8.71 -7.43
CA LEU A 68 -10.55 8.20 -6.25
C LEU A 68 -11.55 7.68 -5.20
N SER A 69 -11.35 6.45 -4.73
CA SER A 69 -12.07 5.96 -3.56
C SER A 69 -11.69 6.75 -2.33
N ARG A 70 -12.67 7.39 -1.70
CA ARG A 70 -12.50 8.00 -0.38
C ARG A 70 -12.77 7.04 0.78
N ALA A 71 -13.20 5.83 0.47
CA ALA A 71 -13.39 4.74 1.41
C ALA A 71 -12.09 3.92 1.57
N GLY A 72 -12.11 2.95 2.50
CA GLY A 72 -11.00 2.03 2.74
C GLY A 72 -9.98 2.49 3.79
N ASN A 73 -8.96 1.66 4.03
CA ASN A 73 -7.94 1.91 5.04
C ASN A 73 -6.94 2.98 4.58
N ARG A 74 -7.15 4.22 5.04
CA ARG A 74 -6.33 5.39 4.68
C ARG A 74 -4.88 5.31 5.12
N ARG A 75 -4.59 4.55 6.18
CA ARG A 75 -3.22 4.39 6.66
C ARG A 75 -2.42 3.51 5.69
N ILE A 76 -3.02 2.42 5.21
CA ILE A 76 -2.43 1.58 4.16
C ILE A 76 -2.35 2.33 2.84
N ASN A 77 -3.42 3.05 2.45
CA ASN A 77 -3.41 3.86 1.22
C ASN A 77 -2.25 4.86 1.20
N ARG A 78 -2.00 5.55 2.31
CA ARG A 78 -0.89 6.49 2.44
C ARG A 78 0.47 5.81 2.26
N VAL A 79 0.67 4.63 2.84
CA VAL A 79 1.92 3.87 2.68
C VAL A 79 2.13 3.51 1.21
N LEU A 80 1.09 2.98 0.54
CA LEU A 80 1.16 2.62 -0.88
C LEU A 80 1.38 3.85 -1.78
N HIS A 81 0.75 4.98 -1.46
CA HIS A 81 0.96 6.23 -2.17
C HIS A 81 2.41 6.72 -2.04
N ILE A 82 2.98 6.72 -0.84
CA ILE A 82 4.38 7.10 -0.62
C ILE A 82 5.31 6.15 -1.39
N MET A 83 5.07 4.84 -1.32
CA MET A 83 5.82 3.85 -2.09
C MET A 83 5.79 4.17 -3.59
N ALA A 84 4.61 4.42 -4.16
CA ALA A 84 4.46 4.77 -5.57
C ALA A 84 5.23 6.05 -5.94
N ILE A 85 5.14 7.11 -5.12
CA ILE A 85 5.87 8.36 -5.36
C ILE A 85 7.38 8.16 -5.30
N VAL A 86 7.88 7.35 -4.36
CA VAL A 86 9.32 7.02 -4.29
C VAL A 86 9.73 6.25 -5.54
N GLN A 87 8.97 5.25 -5.95
CA GLN A 87 9.27 4.49 -7.17
C GLN A 87 9.29 5.37 -8.43
N LEU A 88 8.36 6.31 -8.58
CA LEU A 88 8.40 7.28 -9.68
C LEU A 88 9.65 8.17 -9.66
N ARG A 89 10.15 8.53 -8.46
CA ARG A 89 11.32 9.40 -8.31
C ARG A 89 12.66 8.70 -8.57
N HIS A 90 12.72 7.38 -8.46
CA HIS A 90 13.94 6.59 -8.65
C HIS A 90 13.84 5.71 -9.90
N ASP A 91 14.96 5.16 -10.35
CA ASP A 91 14.98 4.17 -11.44
C ASP A 91 14.61 2.80 -10.87
N THR A 92 13.32 2.54 -10.75
CA THR A 92 12.77 1.29 -10.21
C THR A 92 11.74 0.72 -11.17
N PRO A 93 11.42 -0.59 -11.08
CA PRO A 93 10.42 -1.21 -11.95
C PRO A 93 9.05 -0.52 -11.92
N GLY A 94 8.67 0.11 -10.80
CA GLY A 94 7.40 0.84 -10.67
C GLY A 94 7.33 2.20 -11.36
N ARG A 95 8.37 2.61 -12.10
CA ARG A 95 8.34 3.79 -12.97
C ARG A 95 7.70 3.52 -14.34
N ALA A 96 7.75 2.27 -14.80
CA ALA A 96 7.34 1.85 -16.14
C ALA A 96 5.83 1.93 -16.37
#